data_AF-A0A535LE20-F1
#
_entry.id   AF-A0A535LE20-F1
#
_cell.length_a   1.000
_cell.length_b   1.000
_cell.length_c   1.000
_cell.angle_alpha   90.00
_cell.angle_beta   90.00
_cell.angle_gamma   90.00
#
_symmetry.space_group_name_H-M   'P 1'
#
loop_
_entity.id
_entity.type
_entity.pdbx_description
1 polymer ?
#
loop_
_entity_poly.entity_id
_entity_poly.type
_entity_poly.pdbx_seq_one_letter_code
_entity_poly.pdbx_strand_id
1 'polypeptide(L)'
;MRTTEPIHGWRGKHRHFTLSIMAVVLVPIVLLALLLAPRLIGISLFPVGVPLLGADPTATVTITPQAKHLSDTYILTASSQVSKPDMTTREFPTRLVPGSLTDSRTVPTSGSAFVSGVQARGYLLFVNSGESPAFVPAGITFTTTLGVPVQTTQSVEVPPQQNGQ
;
A
#
# COMPACT_ATOMS: atom_id res chain seq x y z
N MET A 1 6.38 -75.22 132.31
CA MET A 1 4.94 -75.00 132.52
C MET A 1 4.50 -73.83 131.65
N ARG A 2 3.35 -73.95 130.97
CA ARG A 2 2.60 -72.88 130.26
C ARG A 2 2.40 -71.66 131.19
N THR A 3 2.14 -70.43 130.73
CA THR A 3 0.80 -69.95 130.27
C THR A 3 0.88 -68.48 129.76
N THR A 4 0.24 -68.19 128.60
CA THR A 4 -0.55 -66.97 128.17
C THR A 4 0.04 -65.54 128.24
N GLU A 5 0.24 -64.83 127.10
CA GLU A 5 -0.63 -63.79 126.45
C GLU A 5 -0.33 -62.31 126.92
N PRO A 6 -0.80 -61.20 126.30
CA PRO A 6 -0.90 -60.82 124.86
C PRO A 6 -0.77 -59.27 124.55
N ILE A 7 -0.97 -58.90 123.25
CA ILE A 7 -1.45 -57.64 122.56
C ILE A 7 -0.87 -56.22 122.80
N HIS A 8 -0.44 -55.58 121.69
CA HIS A 8 -0.80 -54.24 121.12
C HIS A 8 0.44 -53.69 120.39
N GLY A 9 0.45 -53.31 119.11
CA GLY A 9 -0.54 -52.66 118.25
C GLY A 9 0.08 -51.34 117.79
N TRP A 10 0.30 -51.11 116.49
CA TRP A 10 0.29 -49.75 115.95
C TRP A 10 0.15 -49.69 114.43
N ARG A 11 -0.95 -49.05 114.03
CA ARG A 11 -1.33 -48.60 112.68
C ARG A 11 -0.70 -47.24 112.42
N GLY A 12 -0.28 -47.01 111.17
CA GLY A 12 -0.46 -45.70 110.54
C GLY A 12 0.79 -45.07 109.91
N LYS A 13 1.16 -45.47 108.68
CA LYS A 13 1.97 -44.62 107.79
C LYS A 13 1.97 -45.04 106.32
N HIS A 14 0.81 -45.27 105.70
CA HIS A 14 0.73 -45.58 104.26
C HIS A 14 -0.04 -44.57 103.40
N ARG A 15 -0.65 -43.53 103.99
CA ARG A 15 -1.50 -42.58 103.23
C ARG A 15 -0.74 -41.57 102.37
N HIS A 16 0.48 -41.19 102.74
CA HIS A 16 1.26 -40.19 101.99
C HIS A 16 1.94 -40.76 100.73
N PHE A 17 2.22 -42.07 100.70
CA PHE A 17 2.92 -42.70 99.59
C PHE A 17 2.00 -42.98 98.39
N THR A 18 0.74 -43.36 98.65
CA THR A 18 -0.25 -43.63 97.60
C THR A 18 -0.74 -42.34 96.90
N LEU A 19 -0.80 -41.22 97.63
CA LEU A 19 -1.17 -39.93 97.07
C LEU A 19 -0.14 -39.40 96.05
N SER A 20 1.15 -39.62 96.30
CA SER A 20 2.22 -39.20 95.37
C SER A 20 2.19 -39.99 94.06
N ILE A 21 1.94 -41.29 94.11
CA ILE A 21 1.87 -42.15 92.92
C ILE A 21 0.64 -41.77 92.07
N MET A 22 -0.49 -41.49 92.71
CA MET A 22 -1.70 -41.03 92.00
C MET A 22 -1.48 -39.67 91.33
N ALA A 23 -0.75 -38.75 91.96
CA ALA A 23 -0.42 -37.46 91.35
C ALA A 23 0.45 -37.61 90.08
N VAL A 24 1.45 -38.49 90.09
CA VAL A 24 2.34 -38.72 88.93
C VAL A 24 1.59 -39.29 87.72
N VAL A 25 0.52 -40.06 87.93
CA VAL A 25 -0.30 -40.60 86.84
C VAL A 25 -1.42 -39.63 86.44
N LEU A 26 -2.02 -38.93 87.39
CA LEU A 26 -3.13 -38.01 87.12
C LEU A 26 -2.68 -36.77 86.35
N VAL A 27 -1.51 -36.21 86.66
CA VAL A 27 -0.98 -35.00 86.01
C VAL A 27 -0.82 -35.16 84.49
N PRO A 28 -0.15 -36.20 83.94
CA PRO A 28 -0.01 -36.35 82.49
C PRO A 28 -1.35 -36.66 81.82
N ILE A 29 -2.27 -37.37 82.48
CA ILE A 29 -3.61 -37.64 81.95
C ILE A 29 -4.42 -36.34 81.83
N VAL A 30 -4.40 -35.51 82.88
CA VAL A 30 -5.08 -34.20 82.86
C VAL A 30 -4.45 -33.29 81.81
N LEU A 31 -3.13 -33.29 81.67
CA LEU A 31 -2.42 -32.48 80.68
C LEU A 31 -2.72 -32.93 79.24
N LEU A 32 -2.82 -34.25 79.01
CA LEU A 32 -3.26 -34.82 77.73
C LEU A 32 -4.72 -34.48 77.44
N ALA A 33 -5.61 -34.63 78.42
CA ALA A 33 -7.02 -34.28 78.28
C ALA A 33 -7.22 -32.78 77.97
N LEU A 34 -6.44 -31.90 78.60
CA LEU A 34 -6.49 -30.46 78.35
C LEU A 34 -5.95 -30.08 76.96
N LEU A 35 -5.06 -30.90 76.38
CA LEU A 35 -4.56 -30.73 75.02
C LEU A 35 -5.55 -31.21 73.95
N LEU A 36 -6.31 -32.28 74.23
CA LEU A 36 -7.24 -32.89 73.27
C LEU A 36 -8.69 -32.40 73.36
N ALA A 37 -9.20 -32.11 74.56
CA ALA A 37 -10.60 -31.71 74.76
C ALA A 37 -11.01 -30.44 73.98
N PRO A 38 -10.18 -29.37 73.93
CA PRO A 38 -10.52 -28.18 73.14
C PRO A 38 -10.60 -28.47 71.63
N ARG A 39 -9.73 -29.36 71.13
CA ARG A 39 -9.73 -29.77 69.71
C ARG A 39 -11.01 -30.50 69.30
N LEU A 40 -11.60 -31.33 70.17
CA LEU A 40 -12.85 -32.03 69.91
C LEU A 40 -14.07 -31.09 69.86
N ILE A 41 -14.01 -29.97 70.58
CA ILE A 41 -15.09 -28.96 70.65
C ILE A 41 -14.89 -27.85 69.59
N GLY A 42 -13.83 -27.93 68.78
CA GLY A 42 -13.51 -26.94 67.74
C GLY A 42 -12.94 -25.62 68.29
N ILE A 43 -12.52 -25.60 69.56
CA ILE A 43 -11.90 -24.44 70.21
C ILE A 43 -10.38 -24.67 70.21
N SER A 44 -9.64 -23.95 69.37
CA SER A 44 -8.18 -24.00 69.39
C SER A 44 -7.63 -23.18 70.54
N LEU A 45 -6.81 -23.78 71.42
CA LEU A 45 -6.02 -23.06 72.42
C LEU A 45 -4.89 -22.22 71.82
N PHE A 46 -4.58 -22.44 70.54
CA PHE A 46 -3.52 -21.74 69.83
C PHE A 46 -4.11 -20.75 68.84
N PRO A 47 -3.58 -19.51 68.76
CA PRO A 47 -4.05 -18.51 67.82
C PRO A 47 -3.87 -19.00 66.38
N VAL A 48 -4.86 -18.69 65.54
CA VAL A 48 -4.83 -18.99 64.10
C VAL A 48 -3.61 -18.29 63.50
N GLY A 49 -2.69 -19.04 62.88
CA GLY A 49 -1.49 -18.48 62.24
C GLY A 49 -0.15 -19.12 62.61
N VAL A 50 -0.10 -20.10 63.53
CA VAL A 50 1.13 -20.88 63.78
C VAL A 50 1.19 -22.05 62.79
N PRO A 51 2.15 -22.07 61.85
CA PRO A 51 2.12 -22.98 60.69
C PRO A 51 2.33 -24.47 61.00
N LEU A 52 2.55 -24.84 62.26
CA LEU A 52 2.75 -26.23 62.66
C LEU A 52 1.46 -26.97 63.03
N LEU A 53 0.38 -26.26 63.42
CA LEU A 53 -0.79 -26.90 64.08
C LEU A 53 -2.16 -26.31 63.69
N GLY A 54 -2.32 -25.79 62.47
CA GLY A 54 -3.66 -25.44 61.95
C GLY A 54 -3.75 -24.14 61.15
N ALA A 55 -2.82 -23.88 60.24
CA ALA A 55 -3.00 -22.80 59.26
C ALA A 55 -3.75 -23.34 58.03
N ASP A 56 -4.73 -22.59 57.53
CA ASP A 56 -5.42 -22.88 56.28
C ASP A 56 -4.44 -22.75 55.11
N PRO A 57 -4.32 -23.76 54.21
CA PRO A 57 -3.42 -23.70 53.09
C PRO A 57 -3.90 -22.63 52.10
N THR A 58 -3.24 -21.47 52.10
CA THR A 58 -3.55 -20.40 51.16
C THR A 58 -2.77 -20.63 49.86
N ALA A 59 -3.47 -21.01 48.78
CA ALA A 59 -2.89 -21.16 47.45
C ALA A 59 -3.14 -19.90 46.62
N THR A 60 -2.08 -19.28 46.10
CA THR A 60 -2.19 -18.13 45.19
C THR A 60 -2.20 -18.64 43.75
N VAL A 61 -3.28 -18.37 43.02
CA VAL A 61 -3.40 -18.71 41.59
C VAL A 61 -3.13 -17.46 40.77
N THR A 62 -2.03 -17.45 40.03
CA THR A 62 -1.68 -16.35 39.12
C THR A 62 -2.21 -16.67 37.72
N ILE A 63 -3.15 -15.86 37.23
CA ILE A 63 -3.65 -15.93 35.85
C ILE A 63 -2.93 -14.84 35.05
N THR A 64 -2.06 -15.26 34.13
CA THR A 64 -1.37 -14.33 33.23
C THR A 64 -2.08 -14.34 31.88
N PRO A 65 -2.75 -13.24 31.47
CA PRO A 65 -3.34 -13.15 30.14
C PRO A 65 -2.22 -13.03 29.10
N GLN A 66 -2.19 -13.97 28.15
CA GLN A 66 -1.28 -13.91 27.01
C GLN A 66 -2.03 -13.39 25.80
N ALA A 67 -1.67 -12.19 25.34
CA ALA A 67 -2.12 -11.67 24.06
C ALA A 67 -1.20 -12.19 22.94
N LYS A 68 -1.78 -12.83 21.93
CA LYS A 68 -1.04 -13.26 20.73
C LYS A 68 -1.52 -12.43 19.54
N HIS A 69 -0.58 -11.95 18.73
CA HIS A 69 -0.90 -11.25 17.49
C HIS A 69 -1.40 -12.26 16.45
N LEU A 70 -2.61 -12.02 15.93
CA LEU A 70 -3.15 -12.74 14.79
C LEU A 70 -2.93 -11.88 13.54
N SER A 71 -2.19 -12.42 12.57
CA SER A 71 -1.96 -11.78 11.28
C SER A 71 -2.38 -12.75 10.18
N ASP A 72 -3.27 -12.30 9.30
CA ASP A 72 -3.71 -13.05 8.13
C ASP A 72 -3.17 -12.41 6.86
N THR A 73 -2.75 -13.24 5.90
CA THR A 73 -2.33 -12.81 4.56
C THR A 73 -3.40 -13.21 3.55
N TYR A 74 -3.85 -12.27 2.73
CA TYR A 74 -4.85 -12.52 1.69
C TYR A 74 -4.30 -12.17 0.31
N ILE A 75 -4.62 -13.01 -0.68
CA ILE A 75 -4.37 -12.73 -2.09
C ILE A 75 -5.52 -11.86 -2.59
N LEU A 76 -5.19 -10.71 -3.18
CA LEU A 76 -6.14 -9.79 -3.81
C LEU A 76 -6.00 -9.91 -5.32
N THR A 77 -7.12 -10.01 -6.03
CA THR A 77 -7.15 -10.18 -7.48
C THR A 77 -7.62 -8.90 -8.15
N ALA A 78 -6.87 -8.44 -9.15
CA ALA A 78 -7.24 -7.27 -9.94
C ALA A 78 -8.15 -7.71 -11.10
N SER A 79 -9.35 -7.15 -11.20
CA SER A 79 -10.33 -7.52 -12.25
C SER A 79 -10.90 -6.29 -12.94
N SER A 80 -10.99 -6.31 -14.27
CA SER A 80 -11.66 -5.26 -15.06
C SER A 80 -13.18 -5.44 -15.13
N GLN A 81 -13.69 -6.59 -14.65
CA GLN A 81 -15.12 -6.93 -14.65
C GLN A 81 -15.86 -6.35 -13.44
N VAL A 82 -15.11 -6.01 -12.39
CA VAL A 82 -15.65 -5.48 -11.14
C VAL A 82 -15.54 -3.96 -11.13
N SER A 83 -16.63 -3.26 -10.79
CA SER A 83 -16.68 -1.79 -10.76
C SER A 83 -16.38 -1.19 -9.38
N LYS A 84 -16.51 -1.97 -8.29
CA LYS A 84 -16.25 -1.56 -6.91
C LYS A 84 -15.55 -2.68 -6.15
N PRO A 85 -14.62 -2.39 -5.22
CA PRO A 85 -13.94 -3.43 -4.45
C PRO A 85 -14.94 -4.38 -3.78
N ASP A 86 -14.77 -5.67 -4.01
CA ASP A 86 -15.57 -6.72 -3.40
C ASP A 86 -14.72 -7.45 -2.35
N MET A 87 -15.11 -7.27 -1.09
CA MET A 87 -14.41 -7.84 0.07
C MET A 87 -14.65 -9.34 0.22
N THR A 88 -15.73 -9.88 -0.37
CA THR A 88 -16.07 -11.32 -0.29
C THR A 88 -15.24 -12.11 -1.30
N THR A 89 -15.13 -11.61 -2.53
CA THR A 89 -14.35 -12.25 -3.61
C THR A 89 -12.89 -11.79 -3.64
N ARG A 90 -12.54 -10.75 -2.88
CA ARG A 90 -11.20 -10.14 -2.80
C ARG A 90 -10.75 -9.56 -4.14
N GLU A 91 -11.70 -9.02 -4.90
CA GLU A 91 -11.47 -8.41 -6.20
C GLU A 91 -11.49 -6.89 -6.13
N PHE A 92 -10.59 -6.24 -6.87
CA PHE A 92 -10.56 -4.79 -7.01
C PHE A 92 -10.57 -4.35 -8.49
N PRO A 93 -11.20 -3.19 -8.79
CA PRO A 93 -11.39 -2.72 -10.15
C PRO A 93 -10.06 -2.36 -10.83
N THR A 94 -9.92 -2.74 -12.10
CA THR A 94 -8.85 -2.24 -13.00
C THR A 94 -9.43 -1.44 -14.15
N ARG A 95 -8.64 -0.51 -14.71
CA ARG A 95 -9.03 0.32 -15.86
C ARG A 95 -8.05 0.12 -17.01
N LEU A 96 -8.58 -0.17 -18.19
CA LEU A 96 -7.82 -0.15 -19.44
C LEU A 96 -7.58 1.30 -19.88
N VAL A 97 -6.33 1.63 -20.17
CA VAL A 97 -5.95 2.93 -20.74
C VAL A 97 -5.69 2.71 -22.23
N PRO A 98 -6.55 3.22 -23.14
CA PRO A 98 -6.30 3.11 -24.57
C PRO A 98 -5.10 3.98 -24.96
N GLY A 99 -4.13 3.39 -25.67
CA GLY A 99 -3.00 4.09 -26.26
C GLY A 99 -3.05 3.98 -27.79
N SER A 100 -2.84 5.09 -28.48
CA SER A 100 -2.71 5.11 -29.94
C SER A 100 -1.26 5.35 -30.33
N LEU A 101 -0.71 4.49 -31.20
CA LEU A 101 0.59 4.72 -31.84
C LEU A 101 0.33 5.32 -33.22
N THR A 102 0.89 6.51 -33.46
CA THR A 102 0.86 7.15 -34.78
C THR A 102 2.26 7.07 -35.38
N ASP A 103 2.38 6.39 -36.51
CA ASP A 103 3.61 6.35 -37.31
C ASP A 103 3.42 7.23 -38.55
N SER A 104 4.38 8.09 -38.85
CA SER A 104 4.34 9.00 -39.99
C SER A 104 5.65 8.94 -40.74
N ARG A 105 5.57 8.70 -42.05
CA ARG A 105 6.75 8.65 -42.93
C ARG A 105 6.62 9.68 -44.03
N THR A 106 7.56 10.62 -44.07
CA THR A 106 7.68 11.58 -45.16
C THR A 106 8.60 10.99 -46.23
N VAL A 107 8.12 10.89 -47.46
CA VAL A 107 8.91 10.44 -48.61
C VAL A 107 9.23 11.65 -49.48
N PRO A 108 10.52 11.98 -49.71
CA PRO A 108 10.88 13.08 -50.59
C PRO A 108 10.55 12.71 -52.05
N THR A 109 9.83 13.59 -52.75
CA THR A 109 9.52 13.46 -54.18
C THR A 109 10.66 14.03 -55.02
N SER A 110 11.17 13.27 -55.99
CA SER A 110 12.31 13.65 -56.86
C SER A 110 11.91 14.25 -58.21
N GLY A 111 10.70 14.78 -58.34
CA GLY A 111 10.21 15.33 -59.61
C GLY A 111 10.94 16.61 -60.00
N SER A 112 11.70 16.59 -61.09
CA SER A 112 12.09 17.77 -61.84
C SER A 112 11.43 17.75 -63.21
N ALA A 113 10.87 18.89 -63.63
CA ALA A 113 10.26 19.05 -64.94
C ALA A 113 11.05 20.11 -65.72
N PHE A 114 11.43 19.76 -66.95
CA PHE A 114 12.04 20.72 -67.88
C PHE A 114 10.92 21.49 -68.58
N VAL A 115 10.93 22.82 -68.48
CA VAL A 115 10.02 23.69 -69.22
C VAL A 115 10.79 24.31 -70.37
N SER A 116 10.43 23.93 -71.60
CA SER A 116 11.01 24.52 -72.80
C SER A 116 10.68 26.00 -72.88
N GLY A 117 11.66 26.83 -73.27
CA GLY A 117 11.42 28.24 -73.57
C GLY A 117 10.43 28.41 -74.73
N VAL A 118 9.51 29.37 -74.60
CA VAL A 118 8.56 29.73 -75.66
C VAL A 118 9.00 31.04 -76.30
N GLN A 119 8.79 31.18 -77.61
CA GLN A 119 9.09 32.42 -78.33
C GLN A 119 8.25 33.59 -77.80
N ALA A 120 8.91 34.71 -77.49
CA ALA A 120 8.24 35.93 -77.07
C ALA A 120 7.42 36.52 -78.23
N ARG A 121 6.24 37.07 -77.91
CA ARG A 121 5.35 37.78 -78.85
C ARG A 121 5.09 39.18 -78.34
N GLY A 122 4.94 40.13 -79.27
CA GLY A 122 4.67 41.52 -78.97
C GLY A 122 4.22 42.27 -80.22
N TYR A 123 4.11 43.59 -80.10
CA TYR A 123 3.68 44.47 -81.18
C TYR A 123 4.84 45.38 -81.61
N LEU A 124 4.92 45.62 -82.92
CA LEU A 124 5.82 46.62 -83.51
C LEU A 124 4.97 47.78 -84.02
N LEU A 125 5.36 49.00 -83.69
CA LEU A 125 4.78 50.21 -84.25
C LEU A 125 5.59 50.62 -85.47
N PHE A 126 4.93 50.71 -86.62
CA PHE A 126 5.53 51.26 -87.83
C PHE A 126 4.99 52.66 -88.06
N VAL A 127 5.89 53.61 -88.29
CA VAL A 127 5.56 55.00 -88.64
C VAL A 127 6.10 55.25 -90.04
N ASN A 128 5.24 55.63 -90.96
CA ASN A 128 5.60 56.01 -92.32
C ASN A 128 5.61 57.53 -92.41
N SER A 129 6.77 58.13 -92.69
CA SER A 129 6.93 59.58 -92.88
C SER A 129 6.93 60.02 -94.35
N GLY A 130 6.60 59.11 -95.27
CA GLY A 130 6.54 59.38 -96.71
C GLY A 130 5.14 59.77 -97.19
N GLU A 131 5.08 60.26 -98.42
CA GLU A 131 3.83 60.67 -99.10
C GLU A 131 3.09 59.51 -99.78
N SER A 132 3.68 58.30 -99.81
CA SER A 132 3.05 57.08 -100.34
C SER A 132 2.94 55.97 -99.27
N PRO A 133 1.96 55.04 -99.37
CA PRO A 133 1.88 53.89 -98.48
C PRO A 133 3.15 53.04 -98.48
N ALA A 134 3.53 52.51 -97.32
CA ALA A 134 4.67 51.60 -97.15
C ALA A 134 4.17 50.21 -96.78
N PHE A 135 4.69 49.17 -97.45
CA PHE A 135 4.30 47.79 -97.20
C PHE A 135 5.38 47.04 -96.41
N VAL A 136 5.00 46.49 -95.26
CA VAL A 136 5.88 45.64 -94.44
C VAL A 136 5.37 44.21 -94.52
N PRO A 137 6.09 43.28 -95.19
CA PRO A 137 5.66 41.90 -95.29
C PRO A 137 5.88 41.12 -93.98
N ALA A 138 5.10 40.05 -93.80
CA ALA A 138 5.38 39.02 -92.82
C ALA A 138 6.72 38.33 -93.12
N GLY A 139 7.40 37.87 -92.07
CA GLY A 139 8.63 37.09 -92.17
C GLY A 139 9.92 37.90 -92.15
N ILE A 140 9.85 39.24 -92.07
CA ILE A 140 11.02 40.11 -91.98
C ILE A 140 11.56 40.13 -90.56
N THR A 141 12.88 40.04 -90.43
CA THR A 141 13.57 40.06 -89.14
C THR A 141 14.23 41.42 -88.89
N PHE A 142 13.90 42.03 -87.76
CA PHE A 142 14.54 43.22 -87.22
C PHE A 142 15.41 42.83 -86.02
N THR A 143 16.63 43.34 -85.95
CA THR A 143 17.50 43.13 -84.79
C THR A 143 17.42 44.36 -83.89
N THR A 144 16.98 44.16 -82.65
CA THR A 144 16.96 45.24 -81.65
C THR A 144 18.39 45.65 -81.27
N THR A 145 18.56 46.83 -80.67
CA THR A 145 19.88 47.30 -80.17
C THR A 145 20.53 46.32 -79.18
N LEU A 146 19.72 45.51 -78.50
CA LEU A 146 20.19 44.47 -77.58
C LEU A 146 20.55 43.14 -78.29
N GLY A 147 20.54 43.11 -79.62
CA GLY A 147 20.87 41.93 -80.42
C GLY A 147 19.75 40.88 -80.51
N VAL A 148 18.55 41.17 -80.00
CA VAL A 148 17.41 40.25 -80.05
C VAL A 148 16.75 40.33 -81.43
N PRO A 149 16.65 39.22 -82.19
CA PRO A 149 15.94 39.18 -83.46
C PRO A 149 14.42 39.12 -83.23
N VAL A 150 13.67 39.96 -83.94
CA VAL A 150 12.21 40.03 -83.91
C VAL A 150 11.69 39.84 -85.33
N GLN A 151 10.84 38.85 -85.54
CA GLN A 151 10.25 38.56 -86.84
C GLN A 151 8.81 39.07 -86.93
N THR A 152 8.45 39.73 -88.02
CA THR A 152 7.04 40.09 -88.29
C THR A 152 6.23 38.84 -88.57
N THR A 153 5.12 38.66 -87.86
CA THR A 153 4.22 37.49 -88.05
C THR A 153 3.10 37.76 -89.04
N GLN A 154 2.86 39.04 -89.36
CA GLN A 154 1.79 39.49 -90.25
C GLN A 154 2.30 40.61 -91.16
N SER A 155 1.72 40.69 -92.36
CA SER A 155 1.98 41.79 -93.29
C SER A 155 1.10 42.98 -92.92
N VAL A 156 1.62 44.20 -93.03
CA VAL A 156 0.91 45.44 -92.74
C VAL A 156 1.21 46.50 -93.82
N GLU A 157 0.17 47.19 -94.26
CA GLU A 157 0.28 48.40 -95.07
C GLU A 157 0.19 49.62 -94.15
N VAL A 158 1.22 50.45 -94.15
CA VAL A 158 1.33 51.67 -93.34
C VAL A 158 1.01 52.85 -94.24
N PRO A 159 -0.13 53.54 -94.04
CA PRO A 159 -0.54 54.65 -94.89
C PRO A 159 0.48 55.81 -94.83
N PRO A 160 0.48 56.70 -95.84
CA PRO A 160 1.38 57.86 -95.87
C PRO A 160 1.09 58.82 -94.71
N GLN A 161 2.09 59.60 -94.33
CA GLN A 161 1.90 60.65 -93.34
C GLN A 161 0.99 61.72 -93.95
N GLN A 162 -0.24 61.81 -93.45
CA GLN A 162 -1.10 62.94 -93.80
C GLN A 162 -0.55 64.17 -93.07
N ASN A 163 -0.01 65.13 -93.82
CA ASN A 163 0.45 66.41 -93.27
C ASN A 163 -0.65 67.05 -92.41
N GLY A 164 -0.55 66.98 -91.07
CA GLY A 164 -1.36 67.83 -90.17
C GLY A 164 -2.04 67.21 -88.94
N GLN A 165 -1.51 66.16 -88.31
CA GLN A 165 -1.75 65.89 -86.87
C GLN A 165 -0.46 65.43 -86.19
#